data_AF-A0A1W9RDD9-F1
#
_entry.id   AF-A0A1W9RDD9-F1
#
_cell.length_a   1.000
_cell.length_b   1.000
_cell.length_c   1.000
_cell.angle_alpha   90.00
_cell.angle_beta   90.00
_cell.angle_gamma   90.00
#
_symmetry.space_group_name_H-M   'P 1'
#
loop_
_entity.id
_entity.type
_entity.pdbx_description
1 polymer ?
#
loop_
_entity_poly.entity_id
_entity_poly.type
_entity_poly.pdbx_seq_one_letter_code
_entity_poly.pdbx_strand_id
1 'polypeptide(L)'
;MKKYITIASILVFLSVSVIFAQNTSTGVNFLKVPIGPRPVGLGSAFTGVADNVYTIYWNPAGIGFLRRWEVSAMFNKYFADMYYSAVSGVKQFNWLGSRKTAIGVGLLYHGMPEWDATEAGSAQKGSASNMLGVISFGQRLDWLTPKLSLGMNAKIGYSKLLDRDSKIAAVDVGVMFRMKVFENMLTLGVAAQNFGFQTAYINEKDPLPMGARAGFSYRFLLCPNHRFLFAADVSKFKYSNMKFGFGAEYWFRNLIGIRGGYMMNSEDLGDIAFGATIGLDAFNNGVQFDYAQRDFGEALGFTREGAVSIYTVTPEPFHLKHAYTTPQHCYFDSVKLSWEDAVDPDECDQIHYRVLIDKREENVVDAVKEIVANTKEKSKQVLLDLEADQNFLKVSQLDPGKYTWTSIAVDRAGHARRANELASFVISAADIEIAKVSFIPSHNLAGDEDNYQGRIKIVINNKGGCECESFRVVLSDSFVCDGSKKIAQEFVISKIRPYRSVEKYFSWKTDRTGIHHFSVIADPENKIYELNEGNNAGKCEAVTIPRGVIYADRDTIRSSKIVYGYSEFPVVPIVFFEPGNATVEPDFYVPSTIYPT
;
A
#
# COMPACT_ATOMS: atom_id res chain seq x y z
N MET A 1 34.94 0.17 -5.91
CA MET A 1 35.00 0.15 -7.38
C MET A 1 35.91 -0.96 -7.94
N LYS A 2 37.18 -1.06 -7.53
CA LYS A 2 38.10 -2.09 -8.06
C LYS A 2 37.61 -3.54 -7.97
N LYS A 3 37.04 -3.98 -6.83
CA LYS A 3 36.51 -5.36 -6.66
C LYS A 3 35.32 -5.72 -7.58
N TYR A 4 34.48 -4.75 -7.95
CA TYR A 4 33.32 -4.99 -8.82
C TYR A 4 33.70 -5.04 -10.30
N ILE A 5 34.75 -4.28 -10.69
CA ILE A 5 35.33 -4.35 -12.03
C ILE A 5 35.98 -5.72 -12.23
N THR A 6 36.70 -6.25 -11.23
CA THR A 6 37.35 -7.57 -11.34
C THR A 6 36.35 -8.72 -11.49
N ILE A 7 35.19 -8.68 -10.80
CA ILE A 7 34.15 -9.71 -10.93
C ILE A 7 33.44 -9.63 -12.30
N ALA A 8 33.19 -8.41 -12.81
CA ALA A 8 32.66 -8.22 -14.16
C ALA A 8 33.66 -8.70 -15.23
N SER A 9 34.96 -8.45 -15.05
CA SER A 9 36.01 -8.94 -15.95
C SER A 9 36.15 -10.47 -15.93
N ILE A 10 35.97 -11.12 -14.78
CA ILE A 10 36.03 -12.59 -14.65
C ILE A 10 34.81 -13.27 -15.30
N LEU A 11 33.62 -12.66 -15.23
CA LEU A 11 32.42 -13.16 -15.92
C LEU A 11 32.45 -12.97 -17.44
N VAL A 12 33.14 -11.94 -17.93
CA VAL A 12 33.36 -11.70 -19.38
C VAL A 12 34.44 -12.62 -19.96
N PHE A 13 35.41 -13.07 -19.15
CA PHE A 13 36.50 -13.93 -19.62
C PHE A 13 36.17 -15.43 -19.67
N LEU A 14 35.05 -15.89 -19.09
CA LEU A 14 34.74 -17.33 -18.96
C LEU A 14 33.88 -17.93 -20.10
N SER A 15 33.62 -17.20 -21.20
CA SER A 15 32.61 -17.62 -22.19
C SER A 15 33.06 -17.73 -23.65
N VAL A 16 34.37 -17.67 -23.97
CA VAL A 16 34.82 -17.78 -25.37
C VAL A 16 35.59 -19.08 -25.60
N SER A 17 34.84 -20.19 -25.65
CA SER A 17 35.25 -21.37 -26.40
C SER A 17 34.56 -21.31 -27.76
N VAL A 18 35.29 -20.90 -28.80
CA VAL A 18 34.78 -20.86 -30.17
C VAL A 18 34.67 -22.29 -30.69
N ILE A 19 33.47 -22.86 -30.63
CA ILE A 19 33.15 -24.10 -31.34
C ILE A 19 32.77 -23.72 -32.78
N PHE A 20 33.64 -24.05 -33.73
CA PHE A 20 33.28 -24.07 -35.15
C PHE A 20 32.25 -25.19 -35.37
N ALA A 21 31.07 -24.85 -35.88
CA ALA A 21 30.05 -25.82 -36.25
C ALA A 21 30.01 -25.97 -37.77
N GLN A 22 30.00 -27.23 -38.24
CA GLN A 22 29.60 -27.59 -39.60
C GLN A 22 28.09 -27.33 -39.78
N ASN A 23 27.70 -26.83 -40.95
CA ASN A 23 26.32 -26.50 -41.30
C ASN A 23 25.43 -27.75 -41.30
N THR A 24 24.73 -27.99 -40.20
CA THR A 24 23.57 -28.88 -40.11
C THR A 24 22.37 -28.04 -39.67
N SER A 25 21.18 -28.26 -40.23
CA SER A 25 20.00 -27.43 -39.89
C SER A 25 19.38 -27.83 -38.54
N THR A 26 18.82 -26.86 -37.80
CA THR A 26 17.91 -27.15 -36.67
C THR A 26 16.47 -27.30 -37.17
N GLY A 27 15.72 -28.28 -36.65
CA GLY A 27 14.31 -28.54 -37.03
C GLY A 27 13.28 -27.58 -36.43
N VAL A 28 13.67 -26.66 -35.55
CA VAL A 28 12.76 -25.68 -34.89
C VAL A 28 13.20 -24.23 -35.10
N ASN A 29 13.32 -23.82 -36.37
CA ASN A 29 13.80 -22.47 -36.70
C ASN A 29 12.88 -21.34 -36.19
N PHE A 30 11.60 -21.60 -35.95
CA PHE A 30 10.66 -20.59 -35.44
C PHE A 30 11.05 -20.04 -34.06
N LEU A 31 11.83 -20.78 -33.26
CA LEU A 31 12.35 -20.33 -31.97
C LEU A 31 13.43 -19.24 -32.09
N LYS A 32 13.99 -19.04 -33.29
CA LYS A 32 14.96 -17.98 -33.60
C LYS A 32 14.29 -16.70 -34.11
N VAL A 33 13.00 -16.76 -34.47
CA VAL A 33 12.26 -15.61 -34.99
C VAL A 33 12.10 -14.59 -33.85
N PRO A 34 12.48 -13.32 -34.06
CA PRO A 34 12.37 -12.30 -33.03
C PRO A 34 10.89 -12.03 -32.71
N ILE A 35 10.60 -11.80 -31.43
CA ILE A 35 9.25 -11.58 -30.93
C ILE A 35 9.15 -10.18 -30.34
N GLY A 36 8.21 -9.39 -30.86
CA GLY A 36 7.89 -8.05 -30.39
C GLY A 36 8.38 -6.96 -31.35
N PRO A 37 7.52 -6.00 -31.73
CA PRO A 37 7.91 -4.91 -32.63
C PRO A 37 9.06 -4.06 -32.08
N ARG A 38 9.08 -3.80 -30.76
CA ARG A 38 10.15 -3.01 -30.14
C ARG A 38 11.53 -3.68 -30.25
N PRO A 39 11.71 -4.95 -29.85
CA PRO A 39 12.95 -5.69 -30.11
C PRO A 39 13.39 -5.70 -31.58
N VAL A 40 12.45 -5.90 -32.52
CA VAL A 40 12.76 -5.91 -33.95
C VAL A 40 13.18 -4.54 -34.45
N GLY A 41 12.47 -3.48 -34.09
CA GLY A 41 12.85 -2.10 -34.43
C GLY A 41 14.19 -1.65 -33.85
N LEU A 42 14.70 -2.36 -32.84
CA LEU A 42 16.05 -2.19 -32.26
C LEU A 42 17.11 -3.11 -32.89
N GLY A 43 16.81 -3.76 -34.02
CA GLY A 43 17.76 -4.64 -34.69
C GLY A 43 18.11 -5.86 -33.84
N SER A 44 17.13 -6.39 -33.10
CA SER A 44 17.32 -7.50 -32.15
C SER A 44 18.25 -7.20 -30.98
N ALA A 45 18.58 -5.92 -30.70
CA ALA A 45 19.34 -5.51 -29.53
C ALA A 45 18.41 -5.29 -28.32
N PHE A 46 18.05 -6.37 -27.64
CA PHE A 46 17.04 -6.32 -26.57
C PHE A 46 17.42 -7.07 -25.28
N THR A 47 18.51 -7.83 -25.26
CA THR A 47 18.93 -8.65 -24.10
C THR A 47 19.23 -7.80 -22.87
N GLY A 48 19.88 -6.65 -23.08
CA GLY A 48 20.16 -5.65 -22.05
C GLY A 48 19.07 -4.58 -21.90
N VAL A 49 18.06 -4.56 -22.78
CA VAL A 49 16.93 -3.62 -22.71
C VAL A 49 15.81 -4.25 -21.88
N ALA A 50 15.22 -5.35 -22.38
CA ALA A 50 14.40 -6.32 -21.67
C ALA A 50 13.58 -5.75 -20.48
N ASP A 51 12.81 -4.71 -20.78
CA ASP A 51 12.08 -3.87 -19.82
C ASP A 51 10.58 -3.76 -20.16
N ASN A 52 10.08 -4.66 -21.01
CA ASN A 52 8.64 -4.86 -21.26
C ASN A 52 8.30 -6.36 -21.33
N VAL A 53 7.04 -6.71 -21.56
CA VAL A 53 6.56 -8.10 -21.51
C VAL A 53 7.28 -9.05 -22.48
N TYR A 54 7.83 -8.56 -23.60
CA TYR A 54 8.60 -9.41 -24.54
C TYR A 54 9.88 -9.96 -23.93
N THR A 55 10.31 -9.44 -22.78
CA THR A 55 11.44 -9.99 -22.03
C THR A 55 11.35 -11.51 -21.81
N ILE A 56 10.13 -12.08 -21.73
CA ILE A 56 9.92 -13.53 -21.61
C ILE A 56 10.54 -14.31 -22.77
N TYR A 57 10.73 -13.70 -23.93
CA TYR A 57 11.30 -14.32 -25.13
C TYR A 57 12.77 -13.97 -25.37
N TRP A 58 13.28 -12.95 -24.69
CA TRP A 58 14.62 -12.43 -24.91
C TRP A 58 15.57 -12.68 -23.74
N ASN A 59 15.18 -12.23 -22.55
CA ASN A 59 15.94 -12.42 -21.32
C ASN A 59 14.97 -12.47 -20.13
N PRO A 60 14.65 -13.65 -19.56
CA PRO A 60 13.64 -13.75 -18.51
C PRO A 60 13.98 -12.98 -17.23
N ALA A 61 15.25 -12.60 -17.01
CA ALA A 61 15.61 -11.74 -15.87
C ALA A 61 15.02 -10.32 -15.95
N GLY A 62 14.57 -9.86 -17.11
CA GLY A 62 13.95 -8.54 -17.22
C GLY A 62 12.63 -8.41 -16.47
N ILE A 63 11.95 -9.53 -16.21
CA ILE A 63 10.68 -9.58 -15.47
C ILE A 63 10.77 -8.94 -14.09
N GLY A 64 11.91 -9.12 -13.41
CA GLY A 64 12.14 -8.52 -12.09
C GLY A 64 12.27 -7.00 -12.12
N PHE A 65 12.30 -6.38 -13.30
CA PHE A 65 12.34 -4.93 -13.45
C PHE A 65 11.13 -4.35 -14.18
N LEU A 66 10.13 -5.16 -14.50
CA LEU A 66 8.92 -4.68 -15.15
C LEU A 66 8.05 -3.85 -14.20
N ARG A 67 7.00 -3.27 -14.77
CA ARG A 67 5.90 -2.71 -14.01
C ARG A 67 5.05 -3.84 -13.40
N ARG A 68 4.15 -3.49 -12.47
CA ARG A 68 3.39 -4.47 -11.67
C ARG A 68 2.63 -5.48 -12.52
N TRP A 69 2.02 -5.02 -13.61
CA TRP A 69 1.43 -5.90 -14.60
C TRP A 69 1.52 -5.28 -15.98
N GLU A 70 1.61 -6.13 -16.99
CA GLU A 70 1.62 -5.76 -18.40
C GLU A 70 1.06 -6.93 -19.22
N VAL A 71 0.27 -6.63 -20.24
CA VAL A 71 -0.26 -7.59 -21.21
C VAL A 71 0.01 -7.06 -22.60
N SER A 72 0.42 -7.91 -23.53
CA SER A 72 0.61 -7.54 -24.92
C SER A 72 0.09 -8.63 -25.85
N ALA A 73 -0.48 -8.19 -26.98
CA ALA A 73 -0.81 -9.04 -28.10
C ALA A 73 -0.11 -8.49 -29.34
N MET A 74 0.54 -9.37 -30.10
CA MET A 74 1.23 -9.02 -31.33
C MET A 74 0.78 -9.89 -32.50
N PHE A 75 0.89 -9.32 -33.69
CA PHE A 75 0.67 -10.00 -34.96
C PHE A 75 1.71 -9.54 -35.97
N ASN A 76 2.32 -10.50 -36.66
CA ASN A 76 3.23 -10.28 -37.77
C ASN A 76 2.72 -11.07 -38.98
N LYS A 77 2.69 -10.39 -40.13
CA LYS A 77 2.58 -11.06 -41.42
C LYS A 77 3.97 -11.12 -42.04
N TYR A 78 4.42 -12.32 -42.30
CA TYR A 78 5.72 -12.63 -42.86
C TYR A 78 5.60 -12.90 -44.37
N PHE A 79 6.71 -13.24 -45.01
CA PHE A 79 6.70 -13.66 -46.42
C PHE A 79 6.01 -15.02 -46.60
N ALA A 80 5.64 -15.34 -47.84
CA ALA A 80 4.94 -16.59 -48.20
C ALA A 80 3.63 -16.83 -47.40
N ASP A 81 2.92 -15.76 -47.05
CA ASP A 81 1.71 -15.77 -46.22
C ASP A 81 1.85 -16.48 -44.87
N MET A 82 3.10 -16.69 -44.41
CA MET A 82 3.36 -17.12 -43.05
C MET A 82 2.96 -16.01 -42.09
N TYR A 83 2.44 -16.40 -40.93
CA TYR A 83 2.04 -15.45 -39.91
C TYR A 83 2.51 -15.91 -38.54
N TYR A 84 2.64 -14.93 -37.67
CA TYR A 84 3.11 -15.11 -36.31
C TYR A 84 2.25 -14.27 -35.38
N SER A 85 1.75 -14.89 -34.32
CA SER A 85 1.01 -14.18 -33.28
C SER A 85 1.49 -14.61 -31.92
N ALA A 86 1.51 -13.66 -30.99
CA ALA A 86 1.80 -13.97 -29.60
C ALA A 86 0.93 -13.13 -28.68
N VAL A 87 0.51 -13.73 -27.58
CA VAL A 87 -0.15 -13.06 -26.46
C VAL A 87 0.68 -13.35 -25.23
N SER A 88 0.99 -12.31 -24.46
CA SER A 88 1.86 -12.41 -23.31
C SER A 88 1.34 -11.54 -22.18
N GLY A 89 1.53 -12.01 -20.96
CA GLY A 89 1.15 -11.28 -19.76
C GLY A 89 2.12 -11.53 -18.64
N VAL A 90 2.32 -10.53 -17.79
CA VAL A 90 3.18 -10.60 -16.62
C VAL A 90 2.51 -9.93 -15.44
N LYS A 91 2.71 -10.52 -14.25
CA LYS A 91 2.19 -9.98 -13.00
C LYS A 91 3.19 -10.15 -11.87
N GLN A 92 3.40 -9.07 -11.13
CA GLN A 92 4.26 -9.01 -9.95
C GLN A 92 3.50 -9.33 -8.67
N PHE A 93 4.25 -9.92 -7.74
CA PHE A 93 3.83 -10.24 -6.38
C PHE A 93 5.04 -10.24 -5.44
N ASN A 94 4.75 -10.23 -4.13
CA ASN A 94 5.78 -10.23 -3.10
C ASN A 94 6.18 -11.68 -2.77
N TRP A 95 7.48 -11.99 -2.83
CA TRP A 95 8.00 -13.31 -2.46
C TRP A 95 9.45 -13.23 -2.01
N LEU A 96 9.81 -14.01 -0.98
CA LEU A 96 11.16 -14.09 -0.40
C LEU A 96 11.83 -12.71 -0.18
N GLY A 97 11.08 -11.75 0.36
CA GLY A 97 11.61 -10.41 0.65
C GLY A 97 11.83 -9.50 -0.56
N SER A 98 11.44 -9.93 -1.77
CA SER A 98 11.43 -9.10 -2.98
C SER A 98 10.01 -8.68 -3.35
N ARG A 99 9.79 -7.36 -3.52
CA ARG A 99 8.53 -6.79 -4.06
C ARG A 99 8.45 -6.90 -5.59
N LYS A 100 9.52 -7.38 -6.21
CA LYS A 100 9.73 -7.46 -7.66
C LYS A 100 9.91 -8.89 -8.12
N THR A 101 9.18 -9.80 -7.50
CA THR A 101 9.00 -11.15 -8.03
C THR A 101 7.85 -11.10 -9.03
N ALA A 102 7.98 -11.76 -10.18
CA ALA A 102 6.89 -11.86 -11.13
C ALA A 102 6.84 -13.20 -11.84
N ILE A 103 5.62 -13.53 -12.28
CA ILE A 103 5.34 -14.64 -13.18
C ILE A 103 4.86 -14.05 -14.50
N GLY A 104 5.40 -14.56 -15.59
CA GLY A 104 4.97 -14.29 -16.95
C GLY A 104 4.36 -15.53 -17.60
N VAL A 105 3.42 -15.32 -18.49
CA VAL A 105 2.88 -16.35 -19.38
C VAL A 105 2.90 -15.83 -20.81
N GLY A 106 3.21 -16.71 -21.75
CA GLY A 106 3.20 -16.39 -23.17
C GLY A 106 2.63 -17.56 -23.97
N LEU A 107 1.78 -17.25 -24.95
CA LEU A 107 1.33 -18.19 -25.95
C LEU A 107 1.69 -17.64 -27.32
N LEU A 108 2.25 -18.49 -28.16
CA LEU A 108 2.77 -18.14 -29.46
C LEU A 108 2.28 -19.13 -30.49
N TYR A 109 1.82 -18.62 -31.61
CA TYR A 109 1.41 -19.39 -32.76
C TYR A 109 2.19 -18.92 -33.98
N HIS A 110 2.74 -19.88 -34.72
CA HIS A 110 3.40 -19.63 -35.99
C HIS A 110 2.90 -20.63 -37.02
N GLY A 111 2.33 -20.15 -38.12
CA GLY A 111 1.78 -21.04 -39.12
C GLY A 111 1.75 -20.42 -40.49
N MET A 112 1.33 -21.24 -41.45
CA MET A 112 1.07 -20.83 -42.83
C MET A 112 -0.24 -21.45 -43.31
N PRO A 113 -0.93 -20.83 -44.28
CA PRO A 113 -2.07 -21.43 -44.96
C PRO A 113 -1.73 -22.77 -45.60
N GLU A 114 -2.76 -23.56 -45.88
CA GLU A 114 -2.56 -24.79 -46.65
C GLU A 114 -2.04 -24.47 -48.07
N TRP A 115 -1.08 -25.25 -48.53
CA TRP A 115 -0.55 -25.14 -49.90
C TRP A 115 -0.70 -26.45 -50.67
N ASP A 116 -0.62 -26.40 -51.99
CA ASP A 116 -0.64 -27.60 -52.81
C ASP A 116 0.73 -28.32 -52.70
N ALA A 117 0.71 -29.53 -52.16
CA ALA A 117 1.92 -30.35 -51.99
C ALA A 117 1.95 -31.56 -52.95
N THR A 118 1.06 -31.61 -53.94
CA THR A 118 0.98 -32.72 -54.90
C THR A 118 2.26 -32.85 -55.74
N GLU A 119 2.86 -31.73 -56.16
CA GLU A 119 4.14 -31.72 -56.88
C GLU A 119 5.32 -32.28 -56.06
N ALA A 120 5.24 -32.21 -54.73
CA ALA A 120 6.22 -32.79 -53.81
C ALA A 120 5.92 -34.26 -53.46
N GLY A 121 4.94 -34.88 -54.12
CA GLY A 121 4.55 -36.29 -53.91
C GLY A 121 3.62 -36.52 -52.73
N SER A 122 3.04 -35.47 -52.15
CA SER A 122 2.05 -35.61 -51.07
C SER A 122 0.63 -35.76 -51.63
N ALA A 123 -0.09 -36.78 -51.18
CA ALA A 123 -1.51 -36.96 -51.50
C ALA A 123 -2.45 -36.00 -50.73
N GLN A 124 -1.90 -35.23 -49.79
CA GLN A 124 -2.62 -34.26 -48.97
C GLN A 124 -2.07 -32.85 -49.20
N LYS A 125 -2.90 -31.84 -48.97
CA LYS A 125 -2.45 -30.45 -48.93
C LYS A 125 -1.37 -30.27 -47.86
N GLY A 126 -0.36 -29.48 -48.19
CA GLY A 126 0.67 -29.07 -47.27
C GLY A 126 0.11 -28.21 -46.16
N SER A 127 0.47 -28.48 -44.90
CA SER A 127 0.20 -27.58 -43.78
C SER A 127 1.37 -27.59 -42.79
N ALA A 128 1.63 -26.45 -42.17
CA ALA A 128 2.66 -26.32 -41.15
C ALA A 128 2.22 -25.31 -40.10
N SER A 129 2.27 -25.72 -38.83
CA SER A 129 1.93 -24.85 -37.71
C SER A 129 2.71 -25.23 -36.47
N ASN A 130 2.97 -24.25 -35.62
CA ASN A 130 3.71 -24.38 -34.38
C ASN A 130 2.95 -23.61 -33.31
N MET A 131 2.87 -24.20 -32.12
CA MET A 131 2.36 -23.54 -30.94
C MET A 131 3.36 -23.70 -29.80
N LEU A 132 3.61 -22.62 -29.08
CA LEU A 132 4.56 -22.60 -27.96
C LEU A 132 3.92 -21.87 -26.78
N GLY A 133 3.79 -22.57 -25.66
CA GLY A 133 3.50 -22.02 -24.35
C GLY A 133 4.79 -21.74 -23.59
N VAL A 134 4.84 -20.60 -22.91
CA VAL A 134 5.96 -20.17 -22.07
C VAL A 134 5.42 -19.78 -20.71
N ILE A 135 6.00 -20.35 -19.66
CA ILE A 135 5.85 -19.86 -18.29
C ILE A 135 7.19 -19.27 -17.89
N SER A 136 7.18 -18.04 -17.42
CA SER A 136 8.37 -17.31 -17.02
C SER A 136 8.30 -16.96 -15.54
N PHE A 137 9.43 -17.03 -14.88
CA PHE A 137 9.58 -16.62 -13.49
C PHE A 137 10.83 -15.75 -13.38
N GLY A 138 10.68 -14.57 -12.77
CA GLY A 138 11.79 -13.64 -12.57
C GLY A 138 11.72 -12.93 -11.23
N GLN A 139 12.87 -12.64 -10.65
CA GLN A 139 12.97 -12.01 -9.34
C GLN A 139 14.15 -11.04 -9.29
N ARG A 140 13.89 -9.84 -8.76
CA ARG A 140 14.95 -8.91 -8.34
C ARG A 140 15.46 -9.32 -6.96
N LEU A 141 16.77 -9.46 -6.81
CA LEU A 141 17.39 -9.96 -5.58
C LEU A 141 17.64 -8.80 -4.61
N ASP A 142 16.56 -8.19 -4.11
CA ASP A 142 16.60 -6.98 -3.28
C ASP A 142 17.47 -7.13 -2.01
N TRP A 143 17.56 -8.35 -1.47
CA TRP A 143 18.41 -8.69 -0.33
C TRP A 143 19.92 -8.68 -0.63
N LEU A 144 20.33 -8.82 -1.89
CA LEU A 144 21.72 -8.74 -2.31
C LEU A 144 22.01 -7.36 -2.90
N THR A 145 21.20 -6.94 -3.86
CA THR A 145 21.23 -5.60 -4.45
C THR A 145 19.99 -5.39 -5.30
N PRO A 146 19.30 -4.23 -5.21
CA PRO A 146 18.14 -3.90 -6.04
C PRO A 146 18.49 -3.72 -7.53
N LYS A 147 19.77 -3.92 -7.88
CA LYS A 147 20.33 -3.80 -9.22
C LYS A 147 20.39 -5.12 -9.98
N LEU A 148 20.21 -6.26 -9.31
CA LEU A 148 20.38 -7.58 -9.91
C LEU A 148 19.03 -8.30 -10.00
N SER A 149 18.75 -8.90 -11.16
CA SER A 149 17.62 -9.81 -11.34
C SER A 149 18.05 -11.09 -12.04
N LEU A 150 17.40 -12.18 -11.65
CA LEU A 150 17.50 -13.50 -12.27
C LEU A 150 16.13 -13.88 -12.84
N GLY A 151 16.13 -14.68 -13.89
CA GLY A 151 14.89 -15.25 -14.40
C GLY A 151 15.10 -16.57 -15.12
N MET A 152 14.01 -17.31 -15.28
CA MET A 152 13.97 -18.57 -15.98
C MET A 152 12.65 -18.72 -16.75
N ASN A 153 12.68 -19.50 -17.82
CA ASN A 153 11.51 -19.90 -18.58
C ASN A 153 11.38 -21.41 -18.62
N ALA A 154 10.15 -21.91 -18.55
CA ALA A 154 9.78 -23.24 -19.01
C ALA A 154 8.94 -23.09 -20.28
N LYS A 155 9.32 -23.80 -21.33
CA LYS A 155 8.66 -23.78 -22.64
C LYS A 155 8.16 -25.17 -22.99
N ILE A 156 6.92 -25.23 -23.45
CA ILE A 156 6.31 -26.43 -24.02
C ILE A 156 5.69 -26.07 -25.36
N GLY A 157 5.83 -26.93 -26.36
CA GLY A 157 5.32 -26.64 -27.68
C GLY A 157 4.97 -27.87 -28.48
N TYR A 158 4.23 -27.61 -29.55
CA TYR A 158 3.84 -28.58 -30.53
C TYR A 158 4.16 -28.00 -31.91
N SER A 159 4.79 -28.80 -32.75
CA SER A 159 5.00 -28.50 -34.15
C SER A 159 4.30 -29.56 -34.98
N LYS A 160 3.51 -29.11 -35.93
CA LYS A 160 2.82 -29.94 -36.89
C LYS A 160 3.34 -29.60 -38.28
N LEU A 161 3.76 -30.63 -39.00
CA LEU A 161 4.17 -30.55 -40.39
C LEU A 161 3.46 -31.68 -41.14
N LEU A 162 2.60 -31.34 -42.09
CA LEU A 162 1.69 -32.28 -42.76
C LEU A 162 0.82 -33.04 -41.72
N ASP A 163 0.88 -34.38 -41.75
CA ASP A 163 0.21 -35.31 -40.85
C ASP A 163 1.11 -35.76 -39.67
N ARG A 164 2.24 -35.08 -39.44
CA ARG A 164 3.22 -35.43 -38.39
C ARG A 164 3.26 -34.37 -37.30
N ASP A 165 3.26 -34.85 -36.07
CA ASP A 165 3.36 -34.02 -34.87
C ASP A 165 4.70 -34.23 -34.17
N SER A 166 5.22 -33.17 -33.59
CA SER A 166 6.41 -33.15 -32.77
C SER A 166 6.21 -32.29 -31.54
N LYS A 167 6.72 -32.74 -30.39
CA LYS A 167 6.63 -32.03 -29.10
C LYS A 167 7.97 -31.38 -28.78
N ILE A 168 7.91 -30.17 -28.24
CA ILE A 168 9.06 -29.36 -27.85
C ILE A 168 9.00 -29.13 -26.35
N ALA A 169 10.12 -29.30 -25.67
CA ALA A 169 10.29 -28.89 -24.28
C ALA A 169 11.65 -28.20 -24.13
N ALA A 170 11.67 -27.01 -23.53
CA ALA A 170 12.90 -26.25 -23.34
C ALA A 170 12.87 -25.35 -22.10
N VAL A 171 14.07 -24.98 -21.63
CA VAL A 171 14.29 -24.06 -20.54
C VAL A 171 15.19 -22.92 -21.00
N ASP A 172 14.92 -21.71 -20.52
CA ASP A 172 15.84 -20.59 -20.61
C ASP A 172 16.22 -20.10 -19.21
N VAL A 173 17.38 -19.48 -19.11
CA VAL A 173 17.82 -18.76 -17.90
C VAL A 173 18.40 -17.41 -18.30
N GLY A 174 18.22 -16.43 -17.43
CA GLY A 174 18.64 -15.05 -17.66
C GLY A 174 19.19 -14.40 -16.41
N VAL A 175 20.11 -13.46 -16.62
CA VAL A 175 20.66 -12.56 -15.61
C VAL A 175 20.63 -11.15 -16.16
N MET A 176 20.31 -10.18 -15.31
CA MET A 176 20.32 -8.77 -15.66
C MET A 176 20.80 -7.89 -14.51
N PHE A 177 21.63 -6.91 -14.83
CA PHE A 177 22.23 -6.01 -13.86
C PHE A 177 22.11 -4.55 -14.30
N ARG A 178 21.43 -3.72 -13.50
CA ARG A 178 21.19 -2.29 -13.74
C ARG A 178 22.07 -1.41 -12.86
N MET A 179 22.85 -0.51 -13.44
CA MET A 179 23.69 0.43 -12.69
C MET A 179 23.45 1.87 -13.12
N LYS A 180 23.46 2.78 -12.14
CA LYS A 180 23.46 4.23 -12.39
C LYS A 180 24.91 4.71 -12.58
N VAL A 181 25.17 5.39 -13.69
CA VAL A 181 26.47 5.95 -14.10
C VAL A 181 26.24 7.39 -14.56
N PHE A 182 26.79 8.38 -13.86
CA PHE A 182 26.53 9.81 -14.11
C PHE A 182 25.03 10.12 -14.23
N GLU A 183 24.24 9.65 -13.27
CA GLU A 183 22.76 9.76 -13.21
C GLU A 183 21.98 9.00 -14.30
N ASN A 184 22.63 8.58 -15.38
CA ASN A 184 22.10 7.75 -16.46
C ASN A 184 22.16 6.26 -16.11
N MET A 185 21.44 5.40 -16.85
CA MET A 185 21.39 3.97 -16.56
C MET A 185 22.05 3.11 -17.63
N LEU A 186 23.00 2.31 -17.19
CA LEU A 186 23.59 1.21 -17.95
C LEU A 186 22.99 -0.10 -17.45
N THR A 187 22.47 -0.91 -18.36
CA THR A 187 21.98 -2.26 -18.06
C THR A 187 22.79 -3.28 -18.83
N LEU A 188 23.21 -4.34 -18.17
CA LEU A 188 23.87 -5.50 -18.77
C LEU A 188 22.93 -6.71 -18.65
N GLY A 189 22.82 -7.51 -19.70
CA GLY A 189 22.00 -8.70 -19.72
C GLY A 189 22.73 -9.87 -20.37
N VAL A 190 22.51 -11.07 -19.83
CA VAL A 190 22.96 -12.33 -20.42
C VAL A 190 21.81 -13.34 -20.31
N ALA A 191 21.54 -14.08 -21.38
CA ALA A 191 20.56 -15.16 -21.36
C ALA A 191 21.06 -16.37 -22.14
N ALA A 192 20.73 -17.55 -21.63
CA ALA A 192 20.94 -18.84 -22.27
C ALA A 192 19.55 -19.42 -22.60
N GLN A 193 19.33 -19.79 -23.85
CA GLN A 193 18.00 -20.05 -24.39
C GLN A 193 17.89 -21.42 -25.07
N ASN A 194 16.67 -21.95 -25.04
CA ASN A 194 16.21 -23.14 -25.75
C ASN A 194 16.91 -24.45 -25.32
N PHE A 195 17.36 -24.55 -24.06
CA PHE A 195 17.97 -25.77 -23.54
C PHE A 195 16.91 -26.85 -23.34
N GLY A 196 16.94 -27.90 -24.17
CA GLY A 196 15.96 -28.97 -24.10
C GLY A 196 15.97 -29.87 -25.32
N PHE A 197 14.82 -30.39 -25.68
CA PHE A 197 14.69 -31.36 -26.76
C PHE A 197 13.40 -31.17 -27.56
N GLN A 198 13.42 -31.74 -28.75
CA GLN A 198 12.27 -31.97 -29.60
C GLN A 198 12.11 -33.47 -29.85
N THR A 199 10.89 -33.97 -29.96
CA THR A 199 10.64 -35.34 -30.42
C THR A 199 10.80 -35.44 -31.93
N ALA A 200 11.20 -36.60 -32.43
CA ALA A 200 11.25 -36.83 -33.87
C ALA A 200 9.85 -36.66 -34.49
N TYR A 201 9.77 -36.08 -35.70
CA TYR A 201 8.55 -36.16 -36.51
C TYR A 201 8.31 -37.58 -37.03
N ILE A 202 9.41 -38.32 -37.26
CA ILE A 202 9.41 -39.70 -37.73
C ILE A 202 10.44 -40.49 -36.89
N ASN A 203 11.69 -40.59 -37.35
CA ASN A 203 12.71 -41.46 -36.73
C ASN A 203 13.85 -40.68 -36.08
N GLU A 204 14.20 -39.52 -36.60
CA GLU A 204 15.34 -38.72 -36.13
C GLU A 204 14.89 -37.46 -35.40
N LYS A 205 15.58 -37.15 -34.29
CA LYS A 205 15.30 -35.95 -33.50
C LYS A 205 16.11 -34.79 -34.04
N ASP A 206 15.40 -33.70 -34.33
CA ASP A 206 16.06 -32.45 -34.65
C ASP A 206 16.57 -31.74 -33.37
N PRO A 207 17.82 -31.24 -33.37
CA PRO A 207 18.32 -30.46 -32.25
C PRO A 207 17.63 -29.09 -32.19
N LEU A 208 17.30 -28.65 -30.97
CA LEU A 208 16.82 -27.28 -30.75
C LEU A 208 17.93 -26.25 -31.05
N PRO A 209 17.56 -25.02 -31.48
CA PRO A 209 18.49 -23.91 -31.60
C PRO A 209 18.87 -23.39 -30.21
N MET A 210 19.65 -24.19 -29.49
CA MET A 210 20.24 -23.85 -28.20
C MET A 210 21.26 -22.74 -28.40
N GLY A 211 21.27 -21.72 -27.54
CA GLY A 211 22.21 -20.63 -27.70
C GLY A 211 22.31 -19.72 -26.49
N ALA A 212 23.16 -18.73 -26.64
CA ALA A 212 23.34 -17.68 -25.65
C ALA A 212 23.36 -16.32 -26.32
N ARG A 213 22.99 -15.31 -25.54
CA ARG A 213 23.01 -13.90 -25.91
C ARG A 213 23.51 -13.06 -24.75
N ALA A 214 24.22 -12.01 -25.10
CA ALA A 214 24.69 -11.00 -24.17
C ALA A 214 24.46 -9.63 -24.78
N GLY A 215 24.12 -8.66 -23.96
CA GLY A 215 23.78 -7.33 -24.45
C GLY A 215 23.86 -6.27 -23.39
N PHE A 216 23.91 -5.03 -23.84
CA PHE A 216 23.81 -3.87 -22.96
C PHE A 216 22.83 -2.84 -23.51
N SER A 217 22.30 -2.02 -22.61
CA SER A 217 21.57 -0.81 -22.96
C SER A 217 22.05 0.37 -22.13
N TYR A 218 22.11 1.54 -22.76
CA TYR A 218 22.45 2.80 -22.12
C TYR A 218 21.32 3.79 -22.35
N ARG A 219 20.67 4.20 -21.25
CA ARG A 219 19.57 5.16 -21.26
C ARG A 219 20.08 6.54 -20.86
N PHE A 220 19.89 7.49 -21.76
CA PHE A 220 20.16 8.90 -21.56
C PHE A 220 18.83 9.65 -21.39
N LEU A 221 18.61 10.18 -20.19
CA LEU A 221 17.32 10.75 -19.78
C LEU A 221 17.42 12.28 -19.70
N LEU A 222 16.74 12.97 -20.61
CA LEU A 222 16.53 14.41 -20.59
C LEU A 222 15.09 14.69 -20.15
N CYS A 223 14.85 14.44 -18.87
CA CYS A 223 13.52 14.53 -18.28
C CYS A 223 12.98 15.97 -18.32
N PRO A 224 11.65 16.16 -18.45
CA PRO A 224 10.61 15.12 -18.57
C PRO A 224 10.30 14.70 -20.01
N ASN A 225 10.81 15.41 -21.02
CA ASN A 225 10.27 15.31 -22.38
C ASN A 225 11.01 14.34 -23.29
N HIS A 226 12.27 14.02 -23.01
CA HIS A 226 13.13 13.33 -23.97
C HIS A 226 13.84 12.15 -23.31
N ARG A 227 13.69 10.96 -23.89
CA ARG A 227 14.45 9.76 -23.45
C ARG A 227 15.11 9.13 -24.66
N PHE A 228 16.41 8.86 -24.54
CA PHE A 228 17.19 8.17 -25.55
C PHE A 228 17.68 6.84 -24.98
N LEU A 229 17.70 5.81 -25.81
CA LEU A 229 18.24 4.51 -25.47
C LEU A 229 19.13 4.03 -26.62
N PHE A 230 20.32 3.56 -26.28
CA PHE A 230 21.21 2.85 -27.19
C PHE A 230 21.38 1.43 -26.69
N ALA A 231 21.36 0.46 -27.59
CA ALA A 231 21.51 -0.94 -27.26
C ALA A 231 22.43 -1.65 -28.25
N ALA A 232 23.16 -2.64 -27.75
CA ALA A 232 23.89 -3.57 -28.59
C ALA A 232 23.87 -4.97 -27.97
N ASP A 233 23.70 -5.97 -28.83
CA ASP A 233 23.62 -7.38 -28.46
C ASP A 233 24.56 -8.22 -29.34
N VAL A 234 25.06 -9.32 -28.77
CA VAL A 234 25.65 -10.43 -29.49
C VAL A 234 24.86 -11.71 -29.18
N SER A 235 24.60 -12.53 -30.20
CA SER A 235 23.94 -13.82 -30.01
C SER A 235 24.56 -14.91 -30.87
N LYS A 236 24.60 -16.13 -30.32
CA LYS A 236 25.07 -17.32 -31.01
C LYS A 236 24.17 -18.48 -30.65
N PHE A 237 23.50 -19.04 -31.66
CA PHE A 237 22.75 -20.28 -31.54
C PHE A 237 23.45 -21.41 -32.28
N LYS A 238 23.18 -22.64 -31.87
CA LYS A 238 23.71 -23.85 -32.51
C LYS A 238 23.36 -23.83 -33.99
N TYR A 239 24.36 -24.11 -34.83
CA TYR A 239 24.26 -24.09 -36.29
C TYR A 239 23.74 -22.78 -36.89
N SER A 240 24.06 -21.67 -36.25
CA SER A 240 23.85 -20.34 -36.81
C SER A 240 25.11 -19.49 -36.71
N ASN A 241 25.21 -18.44 -37.52
CA ASN A 241 26.26 -17.45 -37.41
C ASN A 241 26.17 -16.65 -36.10
N MET A 242 27.30 -16.12 -35.65
CA MET A 242 27.29 -15.15 -34.55
C MET A 242 26.70 -13.84 -35.07
N LYS A 243 25.59 -13.40 -34.49
CA LYS A 243 24.88 -12.19 -34.91
C LYS A 243 25.16 -11.04 -33.95
N PHE A 244 25.25 -9.83 -34.50
CA PHE A 244 25.33 -8.61 -33.70
C PHE A 244 24.13 -7.72 -34.01
N GLY A 245 23.48 -7.21 -32.99
CA GLY A 245 22.39 -6.24 -33.12
C GLY A 245 22.82 -4.90 -32.54
N PHE A 246 22.49 -3.81 -33.23
CA PHE A 246 22.66 -2.44 -32.75
C PHE A 246 21.34 -1.71 -32.90
N GLY A 247 20.94 -0.96 -31.87
CA GLY A 247 19.67 -0.27 -31.86
C GLY A 247 19.72 1.08 -31.15
N ALA A 248 18.91 2.01 -31.61
CA ALA A 248 18.63 3.27 -30.94
C ALA A 248 17.12 3.50 -30.85
N GLU A 249 16.68 4.06 -29.72
CA GLU A 249 15.30 4.43 -29.45
C GLU A 249 15.24 5.85 -28.91
N TYR A 250 14.26 6.62 -29.37
CA TYR A 250 13.96 7.96 -28.88
C TYR A 250 12.48 8.06 -28.54
N TRP A 251 12.19 8.60 -27.35
CA TRP A 251 10.84 8.89 -26.89
C TRP A 251 10.67 10.38 -26.64
N PHE A 252 9.56 10.92 -27.16
CA PHE A 252 9.07 12.25 -26.85
C PHE A 252 7.83 12.17 -25.95
N ARG A 253 7.94 12.73 -24.74
CA ARG A 253 6.87 12.85 -23.71
C ARG A 253 6.14 11.54 -23.40
N ASN A 254 6.83 10.40 -23.50
CA ASN A 254 6.26 9.06 -23.35
C ASN A 254 5.10 8.74 -24.32
N LEU A 255 4.86 9.62 -25.29
CA LEU A 255 3.74 9.57 -26.23
C LEU A 255 4.18 8.99 -27.56
N ILE A 256 5.27 9.50 -28.13
CA ILE A 256 5.78 9.07 -29.44
C ILE A 256 7.15 8.45 -29.27
N GLY A 257 7.30 7.21 -29.72
CA GLY A 257 8.57 6.49 -29.77
C GLY A 257 8.98 6.22 -31.21
N ILE A 258 10.26 6.40 -31.54
CA ILE A 258 10.85 5.99 -32.81
C ILE A 258 12.12 5.18 -32.58
N ARG A 259 12.40 4.24 -33.48
CA ARG A 259 13.50 3.28 -33.36
C ARG A 259 14.17 3.02 -34.70
N GLY A 260 15.47 2.84 -34.65
CA GLY A 260 16.27 2.35 -35.77
C GLY A 260 17.20 1.24 -35.28
N GLY A 261 17.33 0.20 -36.09
CA GLY A 261 18.10 -0.99 -35.78
C GLY A 261 18.92 -1.50 -36.97
N TYR A 262 20.09 -2.06 -36.67
CA TYR A 262 20.97 -2.70 -37.63
C TYR A 262 21.43 -4.07 -37.10
N MET A 263 21.29 -5.10 -37.93
CA MET A 263 21.65 -6.49 -37.64
C MET A 263 22.81 -6.87 -38.53
N MET A 264 23.99 -7.09 -37.93
CA MET A 264 25.19 -7.51 -38.64
C MET A 264 25.35 -9.03 -38.58
N ASN A 265 25.77 -9.61 -39.71
CA ASN A 265 26.02 -11.05 -39.87
C ASN A 265 24.77 -11.91 -39.58
N SER A 266 23.58 -11.37 -39.89
CA SER A 266 22.37 -12.18 -39.87
C SER A 266 22.34 -13.12 -41.08
N GLU A 267 21.69 -14.26 -40.91
CA GLU A 267 21.36 -15.18 -42.01
C GLU A 267 20.14 -14.69 -42.81
N ASP A 268 19.50 -13.63 -42.31
CA ASP A 268 18.38 -12.99 -42.99
C ASP A 268 18.92 -12.08 -44.10
N LEU A 269 18.16 -11.95 -45.18
CA LEU A 269 18.56 -11.24 -46.40
C LEU A 269 18.64 -9.70 -46.25
N GLY A 270 18.30 -9.16 -45.09
CA GLY A 270 18.35 -7.72 -44.81
C GLY A 270 18.74 -7.40 -43.36
N ASP A 271 19.39 -6.25 -43.22
CA ASP A 271 20.08 -5.86 -41.99
C ASP A 271 19.36 -4.74 -41.22
N ILE A 272 18.46 -3.99 -41.86
CA ILE A 272 17.89 -2.77 -41.28
C ILE A 272 16.48 -3.02 -40.74
N ALA A 273 16.17 -2.40 -39.60
CA ALA A 273 14.84 -2.37 -39.03
C ALA A 273 14.47 -0.97 -38.53
N PHE A 274 13.17 -0.67 -38.59
CA PHE A 274 12.59 0.57 -38.08
C PHE A 274 11.40 0.24 -37.19
N GLY A 275 11.17 1.07 -36.18
CA GLY A 275 10.01 0.95 -35.31
C GLY A 275 9.43 2.29 -34.91
N ALA A 276 8.13 2.30 -34.66
CA ALA A 276 7.39 3.46 -34.17
C ALA A 276 6.39 3.03 -33.10
N THR A 277 6.08 3.94 -32.18
CA THR A 277 5.13 3.71 -31.10
C THR A 277 4.30 4.94 -30.80
N ILE A 278 3.03 4.72 -30.48
CA ILE A 278 2.17 5.69 -29.81
C ILE A 278 1.73 5.12 -28.46
N GLY A 279 2.00 5.86 -27.37
CA GLY A 279 1.59 5.53 -26.00
C GLY A 279 0.56 6.53 -25.48
N LEU A 280 -0.54 6.05 -24.89
CA LEU A 280 -1.62 6.86 -24.35
C LEU A 280 -1.95 6.42 -22.94
N ASP A 281 -2.14 7.37 -22.03
CA ASP A 281 -2.51 7.06 -20.64
C ASP A 281 -4.03 7.25 -20.45
N ALA A 282 -4.69 6.23 -19.90
CA ALA A 282 -6.11 6.23 -19.61
C ALA A 282 -6.42 5.36 -18.38
N PHE A 283 -7.23 5.88 -17.47
CA PHE A 283 -7.70 5.15 -16.28
C PHE A 283 -6.57 4.48 -15.47
N ASN A 284 -5.48 5.21 -15.17
CA ASN A 284 -4.32 4.70 -14.43
C ASN A 284 -3.53 3.57 -15.12
N ASN A 285 -3.80 3.35 -16.41
CA ASN A 285 -3.07 2.41 -17.27
C ASN A 285 -2.55 3.13 -18.52
N GLY A 286 -1.42 2.66 -19.04
CA GLY A 286 -0.92 3.04 -20.34
C GLY A 286 -1.37 2.02 -21.39
N VAL A 287 -1.75 2.50 -22.57
CA VAL A 287 -2.03 1.71 -23.76
C VAL A 287 -1.00 2.09 -24.81
N GLN A 288 -0.31 1.11 -25.37
CA GLN A 288 0.77 1.31 -26.32
C GLN A 288 0.50 0.55 -27.60
N PHE A 289 0.61 1.25 -28.72
CA PHE A 289 0.54 0.70 -30.07
C PHE A 289 1.94 0.71 -30.66
N ASP A 290 2.51 -0.47 -30.86
CA ASP A 290 3.84 -0.64 -31.43
C ASP A 290 3.76 -1.13 -32.86
N TYR A 291 4.62 -0.58 -33.72
CA TYR A 291 4.79 -1.00 -35.10
C TYR A 291 6.27 -1.17 -35.41
N ALA A 292 6.60 -2.21 -36.18
CA ALA A 292 7.95 -2.36 -36.72
C ALA A 292 7.93 -2.90 -38.15
N GLN A 293 8.98 -2.52 -38.87
CA GLN A 293 9.26 -2.93 -40.23
C GLN A 293 10.70 -3.40 -40.31
N ARG A 294 10.90 -4.54 -40.97
CA ARG A 294 12.22 -5.15 -41.12
C ARG A 294 12.48 -5.49 -42.57
N ASP A 295 13.69 -5.18 -43.03
CA ASP A 295 14.17 -5.52 -44.36
C ASP A 295 14.62 -6.99 -44.43
N PHE A 296 14.23 -7.69 -45.50
CA PHE A 296 14.70 -9.02 -45.88
C PHE A 296 15.27 -9.01 -47.31
N GLY A 297 15.91 -7.90 -47.69
CA GLY A 297 16.61 -7.76 -48.96
C GLY A 297 15.67 -7.77 -50.17
N GLU A 298 16.27 -7.73 -51.36
CA GLU A 298 15.52 -7.58 -52.61
C GLU A 298 14.58 -8.75 -52.90
N ALA A 299 14.89 -9.96 -52.43
CA ALA A 299 14.13 -11.17 -52.75
C ALA A 299 12.84 -11.33 -51.91
N LEU A 300 12.82 -10.88 -50.66
CA LEU A 300 11.68 -11.06 -49.75
C LEU A 300 11.03 -9.74 -49.31
N GLY A 301 11.68 -8.60 -49.56
CA GLY A 301 11.16 -7.28 -49.27
C GLY A 301 10.99 -7.03 -47.77
N PHE A 302 10.04 -6.15 -47.42
CA PHE A 302 9.81 -5.75 -46.03
C PHE A 302 8.71 -6.56 -45.37
N THR A 303 8.98 -7.05 -44.15
CA THR A 303 7.95 -7.62 -43.27
C THR A 303 7.51 -6.60 -42.23
N ARG A 304 6.29 -6.77 -41.71
CA ARG A 304 5.63 -5.80 -40.82
C ARG A 304 4.99 -6.50 -39.65
N GLU A 305 5.15 -5.92 -38.46
CA GLU A 305 4.48 -6.38 -37.25
C GLU A 305 3.89 -5.22 -36.47
N GLY A 306 2.78 -5.53 -35.80
CA GLY A 306 2.10 -4.63 -34.89
C GLY A 306 1.83 -5.31 -33.56
N ALA A 307 1.75 -4.51 -32.51
CA ALA A 307 1.32 -4.98 -31.21
C ALA A 307 0.53 -3.92 -30.43
N VAL A 308 -0.31 -4.41 -29.53
CA VAL A 308 -1.01 -3.60 -28.54
C VAL A 308 -0.62 -4.09 -27.16
N SER A 309 -0.16 -3.17 -26.32
CA SER A 309 0.25 -3.46 -24.94
C SER A 309 -0.53 -2.59 -23.97
N ILE A 310 -0.91 -3.15 -22.82
CA ILE A 310 -1.56 -2.44 -21.71
C ILE A 310 -0.73 -2.68 -20.45
N TYR A 311 -0.39 -1.62 -19.73
CA TYR A 311 0.44 -1.68 -18.52
C TYR A 311 -0.01 -0.66 -17.47
N THR A 312 0.42 -0.82 -16.23
CA THR A 312 0.13 0.15 -15.16
C THR A 312 1.04 1.38 -15.24
N VAL A 313 0.48 2.59 -15.12
CA VAL A 313 1.29 3.84 -15.09
C VAL A 313 1.50 4.40 -13.69
N THR A 314 0.59 4.12 -12.75
CA THR A 314 0.65 4.63 -11.38
C THR A 314 1.91 4.20 -10.61
N PRO A 315 2.31 4.99 -9.59
CA PRO A 315 3.30 4.60 -8.60
C PRO A 315 3.05 3.20 -8.00
N GLU A 316 4.08 2.56 -7.49
CA GLU A 316 3.97 1.25 -6.84
C GLU A 316 3.18 1.31 -5.52
N PRO A 317 2.50 0.21 -5.13
CA PRO A 317 1.87 0.12 -3.82
C PRO A 317 2.88 0.25 -2.68
N PHE A 318 2.50 0.98 -1.64
CA PHE A 318 3.29 1.23 -0.46
C PHE A 318 2.41 1.19 0.78
N HIS A 319 3.03 0.99 1.94
CA HIS A 319 2.34 0.88 3.22
C HIS A 319 2.63 2.07 4.13
N LEU A 320 1.64 2.43 4.94
CA LEU A 320 1.78 3.34 6.07
C LEU A 320 2.58 2.66 7.18
N LYS A 321 3.41 3.44 7.85
CA LYS A 321 4.09 3.04 9.08
C LYS A 321 3.28 3.54 10.27
N HIS A 322 3.59 3.01 11.46
CA HIS A 322 2.94 3.47 12.68
C HIS A 322 3.15 4.98 12.86
N ALA A 323 2.10 5.70 13.25
CA ALA A 323 2.20 7.11 13.59
C ALA A 323 2.94 7.25 14.92
N TYR A 324 3.99 8.06 14.95
CA TYR A 324 4.74 8.33 16.18
C TYR A 324 4.34 9.70 16.69
N THR A 325 3.84 9.76 17.91
CA THR A 325 3.65 11.03 18.60
C THR A 325 4.94 11.41 19.30
N THR A 326 5.32 12.69 19.28
CA THR A 326 6.48 13.16 20.05
C THR A 326 5.94 13.59 21.42
N PRO A 327 6.18 12.83 22.51
CA PRO A 327 5.69 13.22 23.82
C PRO A 327 6.59 14.33 24.35
N GLN A 328 6.06 15.54 24.47
CA GLN A 328 6.76 16.60 25.18
C GLN A 328 5.93 17.08 26.38
N HIS A 329 4.62 17.19 26.24
CA HIS A 329 3.64 17.22 27.34
C HIS A 329 2.38 16.47 26.90
N CYS A 330 1.36 16.40 27.75
CA CYS A 330 0.05 15.82 27.44
C CYS A 330 -0.73 16.56 26.31
N TYR A 331 -0.04 17.44 25.58
CA TYR A 331 -0.41 17.96 24.28
C TYR A 331 0.71 17.56 23.33
N PHE A 332 0.41 16.77 22.30
CA PHE A 332 1.41 16.45 21.28
C PHE A 332 1.67 17.71 20.46
N ASP A 333 2.83 18.35 20.63
CA ASP A 333 3.23 19.48 19.79
C ASP A 333 3.22 19.12 18.29
N SER A 334 3.49 17.85 17.99
CA SER A 334 3.34 17.29 16.65
C SER A 334 3.14 15.78 16.64
N VAL A 335 2.43 15.31 15.62
CA VAL A 335 2.37 13.90 15.22
C VAL A 335 3.25 13.70 14.00
N LYS A 336 4.17 12.73 14.06
CA LYS A 336 4.97 12.30 12.92
C LYS A 336 4.26 11.15 12.20
N LEU A 337 3.75 11.45 11.02
CA LEU A 337 3.17 10.49 10.09
C LEU A 337 4.28 10.01 9.16
N SER A 338 4.40 8.71 8.92
CA SER A 338 5.42 8.16 8.03
C SER A 338 4.93 6.95 7.27
N TRP A 339 5.53 6.70 6.11
CA TRP A 339 5.16 5.61 5.21
C TRP A 339 6.41 5.02 4.54
N GLU A 340 6.21 3.95 3.77
CA GLU A 340 7.24 3.41 2.88
C GLU A 340 7.41 4.28 1.65
N ASP A 341 8.62 4.35 1.09
CA ASP A 341 8.84 5.02 -0.19
C ASP A 341 8.06 4.27 -1.28
N ALA A 342 7.13 4.97 -1.92
CA ALA A 342 6.59 4.57 -3.19
C ALA A 342 7.68 4.72 -4.26
N VAL A 343 7.65 3.83 -5.26
CA VAL A 343 8.61 3.82 -6.36
C VAL A 343 7.82 4.03 -7.65
N ASP A 344 8.28 4.93 -8.50
CA ASP A 344 7.72 5.09 -9.83
C ASP A 344 8.49 4.21 -10.81
N PRO A 345 7.81 3.42 -11.66
CA PRO A 345 8.51 2.69 -12.70
C PRO A 345 9.02 3.59 -13.84
N ASP A 346 8.55 4.83 -14.00
CA ASP A 346 9.18 5.84 -14.85
C ASP A 346 10.36 6.48 -14.11
N GLU A 347 11.54 6.33 -14.69
CA GLU A 347 12.79 6.74 -14.10
C GLU A 347 12.97 8.28 -14.09
N CYS A 348 12.13 9.01 -14.84
CA CYS A 348 12.08 10.46 -14.85
C CYS A 348 11.17 11.08 -13.78
N ASP A 349 10.33 10.29 -13.12
CA ASP A 349 9.30 10.81 -12.24
C ASP A 349 9.76 10.79 -10.79
N GLN A 350 9.71 11.98 -10.17
CA GLN A 350 9.80 12.13 -8.73
C GLN A 350 8.41 11.98 -8.14
N ILE A 351 8.30 11.14 -7.13
CA ILE A 351 7.05 10.96 -6.38
C ILE A 351 6.96 12.05 -5.34
N HIS A 352 5.84 12.74 -5.34
CA HIS A 352 5.42 13.61 -4.27
C HIS A 352 4.25 12.96 -3.53
N TYR A 353 4.12 13.23 -2.24
CA TYR A 353 3.06 12.65 -1.43
C TYR A 353 2.05 13.70 -1.02
N ARG A 354 0.79 13.29 -0.95
CA ARG A 354 -0.30 14.05 -0.33
C ARG A 354 -0.80 13.29 0.88
N VAL A 355 -0.87 13.97 2.01
CA VAL A 355 -1.30 13.41 3.29
C VAL A 355 -2.66 14.00 3.62
N LEU A 356 -3.65 13.11 3.75
CA LEU A 356 -5.03 13.46 4.06
C LEU A 356 -5.33 13.08 5.50
N ILE A 357 -5.94 13.99 6.26
CA ILE A 357 -6.25 13.79 7.67
C ILE A 357 -7.65 14.33 7.95
N ASP A 358 -8.48 13.54 8.64
CA ASP A 358 -9.81 13.96 9.10
C ASP A 358 -10.23 13.19 10.37
N LYS A 359 -11.21 13.70 11.11
CA LYS A 359 -11.83 12.98 12.24
C LYS A 359 -12.79 11.86 11.76
N ARG A 360 -13.37 12.00 10.58
CA ARG A 360 -14.29 11.03 9.96
C ARG A 360 -13.59 10.29 8.83
N GLU A 361 -13.63 8.97 8.88
CA GLU A 361 -13.04 8.11 7.85
C GLU A 361 -13.66 8.32 6.46
N GLU A 362 -14.97 8.53 6.40
CA GLU A 362 -15.73 8.77 5.17
C GLU A 362 -15.17 9.95 4.36
N ASN A 363 -14.85 11.06 5.04
CA ASN A 363 -14.23 12.24 4.43
C ASN A 363 -12.90 11.92 3.75
N VAL A 364 -12.06 11.09 4.41
CA VAL A 364 -10.76 10.68 3.85
C VAL A 364 -10.97 9.79 2.62
N VAL A 365 -11.92 8.86 2.67
CA VAL A 365 -12.22 7.95 1.56
C VAL A 365 -12.72 8.72 0.33
N ASP A 366 -13.58 9.71 0.51
CA ASP A 366 -14.12 10.48 -0.61
C ASP A 366 -13.09 11.46 -1.19
N ALA A 367 -12.27 12.10 -0.35
CA ALA A 367 -11.15 12.93 -0.80
C ALA A 367 -10.10 12.13 -1.61
N VAL A 368 -9.86 10.86 -1.25
CA VAL A 368 -9.00 9.98 -2.07
C VAL A 368 -9.57 9.82 -3.48
N LYS A 369 -10.89 9.59 -3.63
CA LYS A 369 -11.52 9.42 -4.94
C LYS A 369 -11.38 10.68 -5.79
N GLU A 370 -11.55 11.85 -5.17
CA GLU A 370 -11.39 13.15 -5.82
C GLU A 370 -9.96 13.36 -6.31
N ILE A 371 -8.96 13.15 -5.45
CA ILE A 371 -7.55 13.37 -5.78
C ILE A 371 -7.04 12.37 -6.81
N VAL A 372 -7.47 11.10 -6.73
CA VAL A 372 -7.09 10.10 -7.74
C VAL A 372 -7.70 10.40 -9.11
N ALA A 373 -8.85 11.09 -9.16
CA ALA A 373 -9.46 11.53 -10.41
C ALA A 373 -8.84 12.84 -10.94
N ASN A 374 -8.46 13.77 -10.06
CA ASN A 374 -7.82 15.03 -10.41
C ASN A 374 -6.74 15.40 -9.37
N THR A 375 -5.49 15.07 -9.69
CA THR A 375 -4.35 15.20 -8.77
C THR A 375 -3.93 16.64 -8.46
N LYS A 376 -4.39 17.62 -9.25
CA LYS A 376 -3.99 19.03 -9.13
C LYS A 376 -4.80 19.83 -8.11
N GLU A 377 -6.01 19.38 -7.76
CA GLU A 377 -6.89 20.13 -6.86
C GLU A 377 -6.76 19.65 -5.41
N LYS A 378 -6.85 20.60 -4.47
CA LYS A 378 -7.00 20.31 -3.05
C LYS A 378 -8.41 19.85 -2.75
N SER A 379 -8.54 18.75 -2.01
CA SER A 379 -9.86 18.30 -1.59
C SER A 379 -10.39 19.24 -0.51
N LYS A 380 -11.65 19.62 -0.66
CA LYS A 380 -12.37 20.42 0.35
C LYS A 380 -13.09 19.56 1.39
N GLN A 381 -13.03 18.24 1.24
CA GLN A 381 -13.79 17.29 2.06
C GLN A 381 -13.06 16.88 3.34
N VAL A 382 -11.73 17.01 3.36
CA VAL A 382 -10.89 16.67 4.50
C VAL A 382 -10.47 17.90 5.29
N LEU A 383 -10.27 17.71 6.59
CA LEU A 383 -9.73 18.74 7.48
C LEU A 383 -8.36 19.25 7.02
N LEU A 384 -7.44 18.34 6.65
CA LEU A 384 -6.12 18.69 6.14
C LEU A 384 -5.74 17.89 4.90
N ASP A 385 -5.16 18.61 3.95
CA ASP A 385 -4.61 18.12 2.69
C ASP A 385 -3.23 18.77 2.48
N LEU A 386 -2.20 18.01 2.86
CA LEU A 386 -0.82 18.48 2.99
C LEU A 386 0.09 17.79 1.99
N GLU A 387 1.08 18.51 1.48
CA GLU A 387 2.08 17.97 0.55
C GLU A 387 3.37 17.61 1.29
N ALA A 388 4.05 16.55 0.84
CA ALA A 388 5.32 16.09 1.37
C ALA A 388 6.22 15.52 0.26
N ASP A 389 7.47 15.98 0.18
CA ASP A 389 8.49 15.45 -0.74
C ASP A 389 9.27 14.26 -0.15
N GLN A 390 9.01 13.95 1.12
CA GLN A 390 9.66 12.88 1.86
C GLN A 390 8.61 11.89 2.36
N ASN A 391 9.04 10.69 2.71
CA ASN A 391 8.16 9.63 3.24
C ASN A 391 7.69 9.84 4.69
N PHE A 392 7.74 11.08 5.17
CA PHE A 392 7.19 11.47 6.45
C PHE A 392 6.75 12.93 6.44
N LEU A 393 5.80 13.24 7.32
CA LEU A 393 5.33 14.59 7.57
C LEU A 393 5.11 14.77 9.07
N LYS A 394 5.51 15.93 9.62
CA LYS A 394 5.16 16.34 10.98
C LYS A 394 3.99 17.30 10.91
N VAL A 395 2.92 16.99 11.65
CA VAL A 395 1.71 17.79 11.70
C VAL A 395 1.51 18.31 13.11
N SER A 396 1.31 19.62 13.25
CA SER A 396 1.13 20.34 14.51
C SER A 396 -0.24 21.01 14.54
N GLN A 397 -0.63 21.55 15.71
CA GLN A 397 -1.86 22.35 15.89
C GLN A 397 -3.15 21.57 15.57
N LEU A 398 -3.18 20.29 15.90
CA LEU A 398 -4.38 19.47 15.80
C LEU A 398 -5.09 19.43 17.15
N ASP A 399 -6.41 19.67 17.12
CA ASP A 399 -7.25 19.52 18.31
C ASP A 399 -7.25 18.07 18.81
N PRO A 400 -7.40 17.84 20.12
CA PRO A 400 -7.67 16.52 20.67
C PRO A 400 -8.80 15.77 19.97
N GLY A 401 -8.63 14.45 19.87
CA GLY A 401 -9.57 13.55 19.20
C GLY A 401 -8.88 12.41 18.44
N LYS A 402 -9.70 11.51 17.90
CA LYS A 402 -9.27 10.45 17.00
C LYS A 402 -9.28 10.97 15.56
N TYR A 403 -8.19 10.75 14.85
CA TYR A 403 -8.04 11.09 13.44
C TYR A 403 -7.81 9.83 12.61
N THR A 404 -8.35 9.82 11.42
CA THR A 404 -8.04 8.88 10.33
C THR A 404 -7.20 9.62 9.29
N TRP A 405 -6.20 8.93 8.75
CA TRP A 405 -5.29 9.51 7.77
C TRP A 405 -4.80 8.50 6.75
N THR A 406 -4.30 9.03 5.63
CA THR A 406 -3.62 8.23 4.61
C THR A 406 -2.62 9.09 3.83
N SER A 407 -1.82 8.43 3.01
CA SER A 407 -0.89 9.08 2.08
C SER A 407 -1.19 8.63 0.65
N ILE A 408 -1.07 9.55 -0.29
CA ILE A 408 -1.24 9.33 -1.72
C ILE A 408 0.08 9.68 -2.40
N ALA A 409 0.72 8.72 -3.05
CA ALA A 409 1.84 8.96 -3.94
C ALA A 409 1.31 9.48 -5.27
N VAL A 410 1.85 10.60 -5.74
CA VAL A 410 1.50 11.25 -7.00
C VAL A 410 2.78 11.38 -7.82
N ASP A 411 2.74 10.85 -9.05
CA ASP A 411 3.83 11.03 -10.01
C ASP A 411 3.73 12.40 -10.69
N ARG A 412 4.76 12.77 -11.46
CA ARG A 412 4.78 14.05 -12.18
C ARG A 412 3.75 14.10 -13.31
N ALA A 413 3.41 12.96 -13.92
CA ALA A 413 2.39 12.87 -14.96
C ALA A 413 0.96 13.05 -14.41
N GLY A 414 0.80 13.04 -13.09
CA GLY A 414 -0.48 13.23 -12.41
C GLY A 414 -1.23 11.92 -12.16
N HIS A 415 -0.58 10.76 -12.25
CA HIS A 415 -1.14 9.51 -11.77
C HIS A 415 -0.92 9.39 -10.26
N ALA A 416 -1.95 8.87 -9.57
CA ALA A 416 -1.93 8.77 -8.12
C ALA A 416 -2.23 7.36 -7.65
N ARG A 417 -1.60 6.99 -6.53
CA ARG A 417 -1.90 5.77 -5.78
C ARG A 417 -1.93 6.07 -4.29
N ARG A 418 -3.04 5.72 -3.63
CA ARG A 418 -3.14 5.71 -2.17
C ARG A 418 -2.31 4.56 -1.58
N ALA A 419 -1.77 4.75 -0.38
CA ALA A 419 -1.28 3.68 0.48
C ALA A 419 -2.33 2.56 0.63
N ASN A 420 -1.90 1.34 0.91
CA ASN A 420 -2.82 0.19 0.93
C ASN A 420 -3.86 0.29 2.07
N GLU A 421 -3.48 0.85 3.21
CA GLU A 421 -4.32 0.96 4.40
C GLU A 421 -4.68 2.42 4.74
N LEU A 422 -5.79 2.58 5.48
CA LEU A 422 -6.06 3.78 6.25
C LEU A 422 -5.53 3.54 7.67
N ALA A 423 -4.94 4.56 8.27
CA ALA A 423 -4.45 4.46 9.65
C ALA A 423 -5.16 5.49 10.51
N SER A 424 -5.13 5.28 11.83
CA SER A 424 -5.65 6.24 12.78
C SER A 424 -4.61 6.59 13.84
N PHE A 425 -4.69 7.79 14.37
CA PHE A 425 -3.96 8.20 15.57
C PHE A 425 -4.90 8.98 16.49
N VAL A 426 -4.54 9.05 17.76
CA VAL A 426 -5.31 9.77 18.78
C VAL A 426 -4.44 10.86 19.36
N ILE A 427 -5.00 12.06 19.41
CA ILE A 427 -4.47 13.15 20.22
C ILE A 427 -5.28 13.16 21.50
N SER A 428 -4.63 12.82 22.61
CA SER A 428 -5.26 12.74 23.92
C SER A 428 -5.39 14.12 24.55
N ALA A 429 -6.42 14.31 25.37
CA ALA A 429 -6.61 15.46 26.25
C ALA A 429 -7.13 15.02 27.62
N ALA A 430 -7.19 15.96 28.55
CA ALA A 430 -7.86 15.75 29.83
C ALA A 430 -9.39 15.64 29.61
N ASP A 431 -10.09 15.06 30.57
CA ASP A 431 -11.55 15.01 30.58
C ASP A 431 -12.00 15.09 32.03
N ILE A 432 -12.18 16.30 32.52
CA ILE A 432 -12.66 16.60 33.86
C ILE A 432 -14.14 16.22 33.92
N GLU A 433 -14.51 15.59 35.02
CA GLU A 433 -15.90 15.21 35.26
C GLU A 433 -16.22 15.44 36.74
N ILE A 434 -17.33 16.11 37.01
CA ILE A 434 -17.93 16.10 38.34
C ILE A 434 -18.69 14.78 38.51
N ALA A 435 -17.97 13.75 38.95
CA ALA A 435 -18.49 12.40 39.08
C ALA A 435 -19.57 12.26 40.16
N LYS A 436 -19.42 13.02 41.25
CA LYS A 436 -20.39 13.01 42.35
C LYS A 436 -20.32 14.29 43.17
N VAL A 437 -21.49 14.82 43.52
CA VAL A 437 -21.67 15.83 44.57
C VAL A 437 -22.64 15.27 45.59
N SER A 438 -22.27 15.26 46.87
CA SER A 438 -23.14 14.73 47.93
C SER A 438 -22.99 15.50 49.23
N PHE A 439 -24.10 15.77 49.90
CA PHE A 439 -24.11 16.31 51.24
C PHE A 439 -24.04 15.19 52.28
N ILE A 440 -23.11 15.31 53.23
CA ILE A 440 -22.90 14.40 54.34
C ILE A 440 -23.31 15.17 55.62
N PRO A 441 -24.48 14.90 56.20
CA PRO A 441 -24.94 15.58 57.41
C PRO A 441 -23.93 15.44 58.56
N SER A 442 -23.85 16.46 59.42
CA SER A 442 -23.09 16.33 60.67
C SER A 442 -23.73 15.27 61.57
N HIS A 443 -22.90 14.42 62.18
CA HIS A 443 -23.36 13.48 63.21
C HIS A 443 -23.68 14.17 64.54
N ASN A 444 -23.11 15.35 64.78
CA ASN A 444 -23.32 16.12 66.00
C ASN A 444 -24.11 17.40 65.69
N LEU A 445 -25.39 17.39 66.06
CA LEU A 445 -26.30 18.53 65.93
C LEU A 445 -26.48 19.29 67.25
N ALA A 446 -25.92 18.75 68.34
CA ALA A 446 -26.04 19.27 69.69
C ALA A 446 -24.67 19.79 70.18
N GLY A 447 -24.44 21.09 70.01
CA GLY A 447 -23.54 21.83 70.90
C GLY A 447 -22.03 21.83 70.59
N ASP A 448 -21.56 21.43 69.41
CA ASP A 448 -20.16 21.70 69.04
C ASP A 448 -19.95 23.18 68.65
N GLU A 449 -18.82 23.76 69.07
CA GLU A 449 -18.40 25.15 68.83
C GLU A 449 -18.37 25.52 67.32
N ASP A 450 -18.23 24.54 66.44
CA ASP A 450 -18.05 24.75 65.00
C ASP A 450 -19.34 25.02 64.21
N ASN A 451 -20.52 24.83 64.80
CA ASN A 451 -21.81 25.25 64.25
C ASN A 451 -22.12 24.87 62.76
N TYR A 452 -21.61 23.74 62.20
CA TYR A 452 -21.77 23.38 60.77
C TYR A 452 -22.83 22.30 60.49
N GLN A 453 -23.64 22.45 59.44
CA GLN A 453 -24.78 21.58 59.11
C GLN A 453 -24.32 20.19 58.59
N GLY A 454 -23.19 20.16 57.90
CA GLY A 454 -22.57 18.94 57.37
C GLY A 454 -21.43 19.28 56.43
N ARG A 455 -20.91 18.27 55.72
CA ARG A 455 -19.84 18.43 54.72
C ARG A 455 -20.36 18.11 53.32
N ILE A 456 -20.00 18.94 52.35
CA ILE A 456 -20.23 18.68 50.94
C ILE A 456 -19.01 17.95 50.40
N LYS A 457 -19.22 16.73 49.91
CA LYS A 457 -18.22 15.93 49.20
C LYS A 457 -18.37 16.15 47.71
N ILE A 458 -17.28 16.51 47.06
CA ILE A 458 -17.16 16.65 45.60
C ILE A 458 -16.12 15.64 45.12
N VAL A 459 -16.49 14.79 44.18
CA VAL A 459 -15.60 13.85 43.49
C VAL A 459 -15.40 14.34 42.07
N ILE A 460 -14.16 14.64 41.72
CA ILE A 460 -13.76 15.12 40.41
C ILE A 460 -12.87 14.06 39.78
N ASN A 461 -13.25 13.55 38.61
CA ASN A 461 -12.46 12.60 37.85
C ASN A 461 -11.70 13.34 36.74
N ASN A 462 -10.54 12.80 36.37
CA ASN A 462 -9.97 13.00 35.06
C ASN A 462 -10.08 11.68 34.29
N LYS A 463 -11.06 11.57 33.40
CA LYS A 463 -11.28 10.43 32.50
C LYS A 463 -10.38 10.45 31.27
N GLY A 464 -9.64 11.54 31.08
CA GLY A 464 -8.77 11.77 29.94
C GLY A 464 -7.45 11.01 30.06
N GLY A 465 -6.80 10.82 28.90
CA GLY A 465 -5.48 10.20 28.81
C GLY A 465 -4.32 11.13 29.21
N CYS A 466 -4.65 12.36 29.60
CA CYS A 466 -3.69 13.44 29.82
C CYS A 466 -3.83 14.03 31.22
N GLU A 467 -2.73 14.45 31.83
CA GLU A 467 -2.77 15.18 33.11
C GLU A 467 -3.42 16.54 32.89
N CYS A 468 -4.42 16.88 33.71
CA CYS A 468 -5.05 18.19 33.63
C CYS A 468 -4.15 19.26 34.28
N GLU A 469 -4.13 20.45 33.70
CA GLU A 469 -3.51 21.62 34.31
C GLU A 469 -4.35 22.13 35.49
N SER A 470 -3.94 23.24 36.12
CA SER A 470 -4.66 23.77 37.26
C SER A 470 -5.94 24.47 36.82
N PHE A 471 -7.09 24.08 37.37
CA PHE A 471 -8.39 24.70 37.10
C PHE A 471 -9.12 25.10 38.37
N ARG A 472 -10.03 26.06 38.19
CA ARG A 472 -10.90 26.59 39.23
C ARG A 472 -12.15 25.71 39.36
N VAL A 473 -12.64 25.54 40.58
CA VAL A 473 -13.91 24.86 40.86
C VAL A 473 -14.77 25.78 41.71
N VAL A 474 -16.01 26.00 41.28
CA VAL A 474 -16.97 26.90 41.92
C VAL A 474 -18.13 26.10 42.47
N LEU A 475 -18.31 26.15 43.79
CA LEU A 475 -19.45 25.58 44.50
C LEU A 475 -20.42 26.73 44.85
N SER A 476 -21.63 26.69 44.31
CA SER A 476 -22.71 27.64 44.61
C SER A 476 -23.81 27.00 45.43
N ASP A 477 -24.34 27.76 46.40
CA ASP A 477 -25.49 27.45 47.24
C ASP A 477 -26.69 28.31 46.81
N SER A 478 -27.79 27.68 46.42
CA SER A 478 -29.06 28.33 46.11
C SER A 478 -30.10 27.96 47.17
N PHE A 479 -30.61 28.94 47.90
CA PHE A 479 -31.66 28.71 48.88
C PHE A 479 -33.03 28.72 48.18
N VAL A 480 -33.79 27.64 48.33
CA VAL A 480 -35.02 27.42 47.55
C VAL A 480 -36.14 28.39 47.92
N CYS A 481 -36.23 28.78 49.19
CA CYS A 481 -37.38 29.56 49.69
C CYS A 481 -37.38 31.02 49.21
N ASP A 482 -36.22 31.64 48.99
CA ASP A 482 -36.09 33.03 48.53
C ASP A 482 -35.41 33.17 47.16
N GLY A 483 -34.98 32.04 46.56
CA GLY A 483 -34.30 32.00 45.26
C GLY A 483 -32.89 32.62 45.27
N SER A 484 -32.36 33.00 46.42
CA SER A 484 -31.04 33.63 46.50
C SER A 484 -29.93 32.62 46.22
N LYS A 485 -28.93 33.05 45.46
CA LYS A 485 -27.75 32.26 45.10
C LYS A 485 -26.49 32.94 45.61
N LYS A 486 -25.62 32.18 46.27
CA LYS A 486 -24.30 32.65 46.72
C LYS A 486 -23.21 31.65 46.34
N ILE A 487 -22.00 32.13 46.13
CA ILE A 487 -20.82 31.26 46.02
C ILE A 487 -20.51 30.76 47.43
N ALA A 488 -20.65 29.46 47.65
CA ALA A 488 -20.39 28.84 48.94
C ALA A 488 -18.89 28.59 49.14
N GLN A 489 -18.20 28.14 48.10
CA GLN A 489 -16.76 27.94 48.13
C GLN A 489 -16.16 28.04 46.73
N GLU A 490 -14.91 28.48 46.72
CA GLU A 490 -14.06 28.54 45.54
C GLU A 490 -12.69 27.96 45.86
N PHE A 491 -12.15 27.13 44.97
CA PHE A 491 -10.83 26.55 45.13
C PHE A 491 -10.22 26.17 43.78
N VAL A 492 -8.90 25.94 43.77
CA VAL A 492 -8.16 25.49 42.60
C VAL A 492 -7.72 24.05 42.82
N ILE A 493 -7.94 23.20 41.82
CA ILE A 493 -7.29 21.89 41.73
C ILE A 493 -5.99 22.10 40.96
N SER A 494 -4.86 21.70 41.54
CA SER A 494 -3.56 21.90 40.92
C SER A 494 -3.33 20.98 39.72
N LYS A 495 -3.54 19.67 39.90
CA LYS A 495 -3.38 18.63 38.88
C LYS A 495 -4.18 17.38 39.23
N ILE A 496 -4.68 16.68 38.22
CA ILE A 496 -5.25 15.32 38.32
C ILE A 496 -4.60 14.47 37.22
N ARG A 497 -3.90 13.40 37.63
CA ARG A 497 -3.30 12.44 36.70
C ARG A 497 -4.37 11.75 35.84
N PRO A 498 -3.99 11.24 34.65
CA PRO A 498 -4.90 10.47 33.80
C PRO A 498 -5.60 9.34 34.56
N TYR A 499 -6.90 9.17 34.35
CA TYR A 499 -7.73 8.12 34.97
C TYR A 499 -7.70 8.11 36.50
N ARG A 500 -7.51 9.27 37.13
CA ARG A 500 -7.53 9.44 38.59
C ARG A 500 -8.66 10.36 39.02
N SER A 501 -8.97 10.28 40.30
CA SER A 501 -10.00 11.09 40.95
C SER A 501 -9.40 11.87 42.10
N VAL A 502 -9.95 13.06 42.34
CA VAL A 502 -9.69 13.86 43.54
C VAL A 502 -11.00 14.06 44.27
N GLU A 503 -10.95 13.87 45.59
CA GLU A 503 -12.07 14.16 46.47
C GLU A 503 -11.79 15.46 47.25
N LYS A 504 -12.82 16.31 47.37
CA LYS A 504 -12.78 17.50 48.21
C LYS A 504 -13.97 17.53 49.15
N TYR A 505 -13.72 18.01 50.36
CA TYR A 505 -14.69 18.08 51.44
C TYR A 505 -14.76 19.53 51.93
N PHE A 506 -15.98 20.07 52.02
CA PHE A 506 -16.22 21.44 52.49
C PHE A 506 -17.25 21.45 53.59
N SER A 507 -16.90 21.99 54.76
CA SER A 507 -17.84 22.20 55.85
C SER A 507 -18.82 23.32 55.50
N TRP A 508 -20.12 23.02 55.51
CA TRP A 508 -21.16 23.96 55.15
C TRP A 508 -21.92 24.46 56.39
N LYS A 509 -22.10 25.77 56.49
CA LYS A 509 -22.80 26.47 57.57
C LYS A 509 -23.84 27.42 56.96
N THR A 510 -25.03 27.49 57.54
CA THR A 510 -26.09 28.43 57.15
C THR A 510 -27.00 28.71 58.34
N ASP A 511 -27.44 29.97 58.44
CA ASP A 511 -28.40 30.43 59.44
C ASP A 511 -29.85 30.36 58.91
N ARG A 512 -30.01 30.02 57.63
CA ARG A 512 -31.30 29.90 56.96
C ARG A 512 -31.78 28.47 56.99
N THR A 513 -32.97 28.24 57.53
CA THR A 513 -33.59 26.92 57.62
C THR A 513 -34.40 26.63 56.35
N GLY A 514 -34.14 25.51 55.68
CA GLY A 514 -34.91 25.02 54.54
C GLY A 514 -34.06 24.18 53.58
N ILE A 515 -34.51 24.10 52.33
CA ILE A 515 -33.87 23.34 51.26
C ILE A 515 -32.83 24.22 50.55
N HIS A 516 -31.64 23.65 50.34
CA HIS A 516 -30.54 24.25 49.61
C HIS A 516 -30.12 23.38 48.43
N HIS A 517 -30.00 23.99 47.26
CA HIS A 517 -29.49 23.35 46.05
C HIS A 517 -28.05 23.76 45.82
N PHE A 518 -27.14 22.79 45.88
CA PHE A 518 -25.75 22.99 45.51
C PHE A 518 -25.53 22.71 44.04
N SER A 519 -24.76 23.58 43.40
CA SER A 519 -24.22 23.36 42.06
C SER A 519 -22.72 23.54 42.08
N VAL A 520 -22.01 22.58 41.49
CA VAL A 520 -20.56 22.59 41.32
C VAL A 520 -20.29 22.69 39.84
N ILE A 521 -19.39 23.58 39.46
CA ILE A 521 -18.85 23.69 38.10
C ILE A 521 -17.32 23.63 38.22
N ALA A 522 -16.72 22.60 37.62
CA ALA A 522 -15.29 22.59 37.36
C ALA A 522 -14.99 23.39 36.09
N ASP A 523 -13.86 24.08 36.10
CA ASP A 523 -13.39 24.95 35.02
C ASP A 523 -14.49 25.85 34.41
N PRO A 524 -15.12 26.73 35.21
CA PRO A 524 -16.24 27.56 34.74
C PRO A 524 -15.86 28.54 33.63
N GLU A 525 -14.56 28.79 33.43
CA GLU A 525 -14.02 29.69 32.41
C GLU A 525 -13.66 28.93 31.12
N ASN A 526 -13.77 27.59 31.12
CA ASN A 526 -13.42 26.70 30.03
C ASN A 526 -12.00 26.99 29.49
N LYS A 527 -11.02 26.94 30.40
CA LYS A 527 -9.61 27.24 30.12
C LYS A 527 -8.81 25.99 29.79
N ILE A 528 -9.19 24.83 30.31
CA ILE A 528 -8.58 23.55 30.01
C ILE A 528 -9.26 22.99 28.77
N TYR A 529 -8.48 22.50 27.83
CA TYR A 529 -9.03 21.83 26.67
C TYR A 529 -9.42 20.39 27.04
N GLU A 530 -10.71 20.05 26.92
CA GLU A 530 -11.25 18.78 27.38
C GLU A 530 -11.86 17.92 26.26
N LEU A 531 -11.99 16.62 26.50
CA LEU A 531 -12.70 15.72 25.57
C LEU A 531 -14.22 15.92 25.62
N ASN A 532 -14.76 16.36 26.76
CA ASN A 532 -16.17 16.61 26.97
C ASN A 532 -16.35 17.78 27.95
N GLU A 533 -17.04 18.84 27.54
CA GLU A 533 -17.35 19.99 28.42
C GLU A 533 -18.66 19.78 29.20
N GLY A 534 -19.50 18.84 28.77
CA GLY A 534 -20.87 18.67 29.27
C GLY A 534 -20.97 17.98 30.64
N ASN A 535 -19.90 17.38 31.12
CA ASN A 535 -19.78 16.62 32.37
C ASN A 535 -19.05 17.39 33.49
N ASN A 536 -18.73 18.67 33.25
CA ASN A 536 -18.05 19.56 34.20
C ASN A 536 -18.95 20.13 35.30
N ALA A 537 -20.24 19.77 35.32
CA ALA A 537 -21.19 20.26 36.30
C ALA A 537 -21.86 19.13 37.09
N GLY A 538 -22.03 19.34 38.39
CA GLY A 538 -22.77 18.44 39.28
C GLY A 538 -23.67 19.21 40.22
N LYS A 539 -24.68 18.53 40.77
CA LYS A 539 -25.65 19.12 41.71
C LYS A 539 -25.94 18.17 42.86
N CYS A 540 -26.27 18.72 44.01
CA CYS A 540 -26.89 17.97 45.11
C CYS A 540 -27.85 18.84 45.90
N GLU A 541 -28.76 18.22 46.63
CA GLU A 541 -29.66 18.90 47.57
C GLU A 541 -29.19 18.66 49.00
N ALA A 542 -29.35 19.67 49.86
CA ALA A 542 -29.23 19.51 51.30
C ALA A 542 -30.40 20.20 51.99
N VAL A 543 -30.90 19.58 53.05
CA VAL A 543 -31.92 20.16 53.92
C VAL A 543 -31.25 20.49 55.23
N THR A 544 -31.40 21.73 55.71
CA THR A 544 -30.88 22.11 57.02
C THR A 544 -31.61 21.37 58.11
N ILE A 545 -30.87 20.94 59.12
CA ILE A 545 -31.47 20.31 60.29
C ILE A 545 -31.65 21.39 61.37
N PRO A 546 -32.88 21.60 61.88
CA PRO A 546 -33.14 22.56 62.95
C PRO A 546 -32.29 22.25 64.19
N ARG A 547 -31.70 23.29 64.79
CA ARG A 547 -30.88 23.17 66.00
C ARG A 547 -31.62 23.72 67.20
N GLY A 548 -31.61 22.95 68.27
CA GLY A 548 -32.16 23.37 69.55
C GLY A 548 -32.07 22.24 70.57
N VAL A 549 -31.96 22.63 71.84
CA VAL A 549 -32.36 21.77 72.94
C VAL A 549 -33.88 21.85 72.97
N ILE A 550 -34.56 20.71 72.80
CA ILE A 550 -36.00 20.66 73.03
C ILE A 550 -36.21 20.79 74.54
N TYR A 551 -36.47 22.02 75.01
CA TYR A 551 -36.97 22.24 76.35
C TYR A 551 -38.44 21.83 76.36
N ALA A 552 -38.73 20.70 77.00
CA ALA A 552 -40.11 20.31 77.29
C ALA A 552 -40.65 21.21 78.41
N ASP A 553 -41.04 22.43 78.06
CA ASP A 553 -41.85 23.26 78.94
C ASP A 553 -43.32 23.19 78.52
N ARG A 554 -44.19 23.26 79.51
CA ARG A 554 -45.60 22.82 79.49
C ARG A 554 -46.44 23.52 78.41
N ASP A 555 -46.41 22.99 77.20
CA ASP A 555 -47.52 22.98 76.25
C ASP A 555 -47.37 21.79 75.31
N THR A 556 -48.50 21.18 74.96
CA THR A 556 -48.60 19.84 74.38
C THR A 556 -47.65 19.56 73.21
N ILE A 557 -46.59 18.78 73.47
CA ILE A 557 -45.90 18.02 72.43
C ILE A 557 -46.89 16.96 71.92
N ARG A 558 -47.51 17.18 70.76
CA ARG A 558 -48.02 16.06 69.97
C ARG A 558 -46.82 15.33 69.39
N SER A 559 -46.38 14.28 70.06
CA SER A 559 -45.60 13.25 69.38
C SER A 559 -46.54 12.56 68.40
N SER A 560 -46.41 12.85 67.10
CA SER A 560 -46.86 11.88 66.12
C SER A 560 -45.85 10.74 66.17
N LYS A 561 -46.19 9.69 66.91
CA LYS A 561 -45.51 8.41 66.75
C LYS A 561 -45.87 7.91 65.35
N ILE A 562 -45.06 8.25 64.35
CA ILE A 562 -45.04 7.48 63.13
C ILE A 562 -44.44 6.15 63.53
N VAL A 563 -45.32 5.19 63.81
CA VAL A 563 -44.91 3.79 63.92
C VAL A 563 -44.57 3.37 62.51
N TYR A 564 -43.28 3.35 62.17
CA TYR A 564 -42.85 2.51 61.07
C TYR A 564 -43.12 1.07 61.49
N GLY A 565 -44.15 0.47 60.91
CA GLY A 565 -44.27 -0.98 60.89
C GLY A 565 -43.18 -1.51 59.97
N TYR A 566 -42.05 -1.90 60.53
CA TYR A 566 -41.12 -2.73 59.79
C TYR A 566 -41.72 -4.14 59.74
N SER A 567 -42.18 -4.53 58.56
CA SER A 567 -42.29 -5.95 58.22
C SER A 567 -40.94 -6.34 57.65
N GLU A 568 -40.12 -7.04 58.41
CA GLU A 568 -39.04 -7.82 57.83
C GLU A 568 -39.71 -8.92 56.99
N PHE A 569 -39.82 -8.69 55.68
CA PHE A 569 -39.90 -9.81 54.78
C PHE A 569 -38.50 -10.41 54.74
N PRO A 570 -38.29 -11.67 55.17
CA PRO A 570 -37.10 -12.36 54.77
C PRO A 570 -37.15 -12.42 53.25
N VAL A 571 -36.38 -11.56 52.59
CA VAL A 571 -35.99 -11.84 51.21
C VAL A 571 -35.05 -13.02 51.34
N VAL A 572 -35.61 -14.23 51.26
CA VAL A 572 -34.83 -15.41 50.97
C VAL A 572 -34.33 -15.17 49.54
N PRO A 573 -33.04 -14.91 49.30
CA PRO A 573 -32.56 -14.91 47.93
C PRO A 573 -32.81 -16.32 47.40
N ILE A 574 -33.63 -16.45 46.37
CA ILE A 574 -33.71 -17.72 45.64
C ILE A 574 -32.35 -17.85 44.96
N VAL A 575 -31.51 -18.70 45.53
CA VAL A 575 -30.21 -19.06 44.95
C VAL A 575 -30.47 -20.22 44.01
N PHE A 576 -30.20 -20.02 42.72
CA PHE A 576 -30.24 -21.09 41.74
C PHE A 576 -28.91 -21.84 41.78
N PHE A 577 -28.99 -23.15 41.96
CA PHE A 577 -27.87 -24.08 41.83
C PHE A 577 -28.07 -24.87 40.54
N GLU A 578 -26.97 -25.18 39.84
CA GLU A 578 -27.02 -26.18 38.79
C GLU A 578 -27.37 -27.56 39.38
N PRO A 579 -28.15 -28.41 38.68
CA PRO A 579 -28.48 -29.75 39.16
C PRO A 579 -27.21 -30.57 39.44
N GLY A 580 -26.93 -30.84 40.71
CA GLY A 580 -25.80 -31.67 41.16
C GLY A 580 -24.52 -30.92 41.54
N ASN A 581 -24.52 -29.58 41.58
CA ASN A 581 -23.36 -28.79 41.97
C ASN A 581 -23.72 -27.77 43.07
N ALA A 582 -22.89 -27.68 44.12
CA ALA A 582 -23.13 -26.84 45.30
C ALA A 582 -22.57 -25.40 45.17
N THR A 583 -22.16 -24.98 43.98
CA THR A 583 -21.60 -23.64 43.72
C THR A 583 -22.62 -22.70 43.06
N VAL A 584 -22.61 -21.42 43.45
CA VAL A 584 -23.55 -20.38 42.99
C VAL A 584 -22.98 -19.64 41.79
N GLU A 585 -23.82 -19.32 40.79
CA GLU A 585 -23.42 -18.70 39.53
C GLU A 585 -22.96 -17.22 39.71
N PRO A 586 -21.80 -16.78 39.17
CA PRO A 586 -21.20 -15.48 39.46
C PRO A 586 -22.01 -14.26 38.98
N ASP A 587 -22.86 -14.44 37.97
CA ASP A 587 -23.65 -13.33 37.38
C ASP A 587 -24.74 -12.80 38.33
N PHE A 588 -25.00 -13.50 39.44
CA PHE A 588 -25.92 -13.07 40.51
C PHE A 588 -25.21 -12.45 41.73
N TYR A 589 -23.89 -12.27 41.69
CA TYR A 589 -23.18 -11.47 42.69
C TYR A 589 -23.39 -9.97 42.39
N VAL A 590 -24.38 -9.36 43.02
CA VAL A 590 -24.43 -7.89 43.12
C VAL A 590 -23.45 -7.46 44.22
N PRO A 591 -22.40 -6.66 43.93
CA PRO A 591 -21.53 -6.13 44.96
C PRO A 591 -22.34 -5.21 45.86
N SER A 592 -22.36 -5.52 47.14
CA SER A 592 -23.04 -4.81 48.20
C SER A 592 -22.53 -3.37 48.32
N THR A 593 -23.19 -2.41 47.66
CA THR A 593 -23.26 -1.01 48.10
C THR A 593 -24.35 -0.28 47.32
N ILE A 594 -25.60 -0.67 47.57
CA ILE A 594 -26.73 0.22 47.29
C ILE A 594 -27.56 0.29 48.56
N TYR A 595 -27.55 1.48 49.16
CA TYR A 595 -28.55 2.17 50.00
C TYR A 595 -27.84 2.90 51.16
N PRO A 596 -28.32 4.08 51.62
CA PRO A 596 -29.73 4.51 51.69
C PRO A 596 -29.95 5.96 51.17
N THR A 597 -31.15 6.49 50.92
CA THR A 597 -32.47 6.43 51.58
C THR A 597 -33.57 6.66 50.55
#